data_AF-A0A5N5WMK7-F1
#
_entry.id   AF-A0A5N5WMK7-F1
#
_cell.length_a   1.000
_cell.length_b   1.000
_cell.length_c   1.000
_cell.angle_alpha   90.00
_cell.angle_beta   90.00
_cell.angle_gamma   90.00
#
_symmetry.space_group_name_H-M   'P 1'
#
loop_
_entity.id
_entity.type
_entity.pdbx_description
1 polymer ?
#
loop_
_entity_poly.entity_id
_entity_poly.type
_entity_poly.pdbx_seq_one_letter_code
_entity_poly.pdbx_strand_id
1 'polypeptide(L)'
;MLLKAYLLGAPGAHTENDRISLIANERFVHCPIMWYVNDSSHIPTWRYFFNASFPDNEVFSGSGAFHDAEIPFVFGTYSQKDATEFEHQVSQGMQKAWADSAKDPIQGPGWNRFPAIGIFRDGGKDGMDEREEVVECSGLPDYGSAVPGFSVVLYYSWTV
;
A
#
# COMPACT_ATOMS: atom_id res chain seq x y z
N MET A 1 -12.79 14.36 -18.82
CA MET A 1 -12.69 14.81 -17.42
C MET A 1 -11.68 14.00 -16.61
N LEU A 2 -11.45 12.69 -16.89
CA LEU A 2 -10.42 11.87 -16.24
C LEU A 2 -8.97 12.40 -16.39
N LEU A 3 -8.50 12.64 -17.62
CA LEU A 3 -7.13 13.14 -17.86
C LEU A 3 -6.83 14.52 -17.26
N LYS A 4 -7.85 15.24 -16.77
CA LYS A 4 -7.65 16.52 -16.06
C LYS A 4 -7.33 16.33 -14.58
N ALA A 5 -7.67 15.17 -14.00
CA ALA A 5 -7.32 14.82 -12.62
C ALA A 5 -5.88 14.31 -12.52
N TYR A 6 -5.34 13.68 -13.58
CA TYR A 6 -3.98 13.14 -13.64
C TYR A 6 -3.15 13.90 -14.67
N LEU A 7 -2.68 15.09 -14.29
CA LEU A 7 -1.89 15.92 -15.18
C LEU A 7 -0.45 15.40 -15.29
N LEU A 8 0.09 15.39 -16.52
CA LEU A 8 1.52 15.10 -16.71
C LEU A 8 2.36 16.16 -15.99
N GLY A 9 3.41 15.71 -15.31
CA GLY A 9 4.26 16.55 -14.44
C GLY A 9 3.75 16.69 -13.01
N ALA A 10 2.57 16.14 -12.67
CA ALA A 10 2.16 15.95 -11.28
C ALA A 10 3.05 14.85 -10.61
N PRO A 11 3.13 14.81 -9.27
CA PRO A 11 3.86 13.76 -8.57
C PRO A 11 3.41 12.37 -9.04
N GLY A 12 4.36 11.52 -9.46
CA GLY A 12 4.08 10.18 -9.97
C GLY A 12 3.52 10.11 -11.40
N ALA A 13 3.37 11.24 -12.10
CA ALA A 13 2.85 11.32 -13.47
C ALA A 13 3.89 11.94 -14.43
N HIS A 14 5.15 11.49 -14.39
CA HIS A 14 6.24 12.12 -15.16
C HIS A 14 6.19 11.73 -16.65
N THR A 15 5.76 10.52 -16.94
CA THR A 15 5.53 10.00 -18.29
C THR A 15 4.07 9.62 -18.53
N GLU A 16 3.71 9.38 -19.78
CA GLU A 16 2.40 8.83 -20.15
C GLU A 16 2.15 7.45 -19.53
N ASN A 17 3.20 6.64 -19.38
CA ASN A 17 3.09 5.34 -18.74
C ASN A 17 2.75 5.49 -17.25
N ASP A 18 3.43 6.40 -16.54
CA ASP A 18 3.17 6.65 -15.12
C ASP A 18 1.74 7.18 -14.93
N ARG A 19 1.27 8.06 -15.82
CA ARG A 19 -0.10 8.54 -15.79
C ARG A 19 -1.12 7.39 -15.95
N ILE A 20 -0.88 6.47 -16.89
CA ILE A 20 -1.74 5.30 -17.07
C ILE A 20 -1.68 4.41 -15.82
N SER A 21 -0.48 4.19 -15.28
CA SER A 21 -0.26 3.41 -14.06
C SER A 21 -0.99 4.00 -12.86
N LEU A 22 -0.94 5.31 -12.65
CA LEU A 22 -1.69 6.01 -11.60
C LEU A 22 -3.20 5.83 -11.75
N ILE A 23 -3.74 6.05 -12.96
CA ILE A 23 -5.17 5.89 -13.24
C ILE A 23 -5.59 4.43 -12.98
N ALA A 24 -4.81 3.47 -13.47
CA ALA A 24 -5.09 2.05 -13.28
C ALA A 24 -5.03 1.66 -11.81
N ASN A 25 -4.00 2.12 -11.08
CA ASN A 25 -3.83 1.86 -9.67
C ASN A 25 -5.01 2.39 -8.85
N GLU A 26 -5.38 3.65 -9.06
CA GLU A 26 -6.50 4.24 -8.32
C GLU A 26 -7.81 3.54 -8.67
N ARG A 27 -8.06 3.25 -9.95
CA ARG A 27 -9.31 2.63 -10.39
C ARG A 27 -9.47 1.18 -9.93
N PHE A 28 -8.42 0.38 -10.03
CA PHE A 28 -8.51 -1.07 -9.82
C PHE A 28 -8.09 -1.52 -8.44
N VAL A 29 -7.26 -0.74 -7.75
CA VAL A 29 -6.74 -1.08 -6.43
C VAL A 29 -7.27 -0.11 -5.38
N HIS A 30 -6.79 1.14 -5.37
CA HIS A 30 -6.95 2.00 -4.18
C HIS A 30 -8.41 2.37 -3.92
N CYS A 31 -9.19 2.72 -4.95
CA CYS A 31 -10.57 3.15 -4.74
C CYS A 31 -11.54 2.04 -4.36
N PRO A 32 -11.53 0.86 -5.01
CA PRO A 32 -12.30 -0.29 -4.53
C PRO A 32 -11.99 -0.64 -3.07
N ILE A 33 -10.71 -0.55 -2.71
CA ILE A 33 -10.22 -0.78 -1.36
C ILE A 33 -10.71 0.29 -0.37
N MET A 34 -10.67 1.57 -0.75
CA MET A 34 -11.19 2.68 0.08
C MET A 34 -12.68 2.49 0.37
N TRP A 35 -13.45 2.06 -0.63
CA TRP A 35 -14.87 1.76 -0.44
C TRP A 35 -15.07 0.63 0.57
N TYR A 36 -14.29 -0.43 0.47
CA TYR A 36 -14.35 -1.55 1.41
C TYR A 36 -14.01 -1.11 2.85
N VAL A 37 -12.93 -0.34 3.02
CA VAL A 37 -12.52 0.22 4.31
C VAL A 37 -13.60 1.09 4.92
N ASN A 38 -14.25 1.93 4.10
CA ASN A 38 -15.28 2.83 4.58
C ASN A 38 -16.54 2.05 5.01
N ASP A 39 -16.93 1.03 4.26
CA ASP A 39 -18.04 0.13 4.60
C ASP A 39 -17.75 -0.66 5.89
N SER A 40 -16.48 -1.01 6.11
CA SER A 40 -15.99 -1.70 7.32
C SER A 40 -15.60 -0.77 8.48
N SER A 41 -15.89 0.54 8.40
CA SER A 41 -15.53 1.50 9.46
C SER A 41 -16.16 1.22 10.83
N HIS A 42 -17.20 0.39 10.89
CA HIS A 42 -17.86 -0.06 12.10
C HIS A 42 -17.15 -1.22 12.82
N ILE A 43 -16.13 -1.83 12.19
CA ILE A 43 -15.23 -2.82 12.80
C ILE A 43 -13.80 -2.26 12.88
N PRO A 44 -12.99 -2.69 13.87
CA PRO A 44 -11.58 -2.30 13.92
C PRO A 44 -10.87 -2.64 12.61
N THR A 45 -10.38 -1.61 11.92
CA THR A 45 -9.79 -1.71 10.58
C THR A 45 -8.43 -1.04 10.56
N TRP A 46 -7.44 -1.71 9.97
CA TRP A 46 -6.07 -1.20 9.80
C TRP A 46 -5.62 -1.32 8.36
N ARG A 47 -4.72 -0.43 7.99
CA ARG A 47 -4.32 -0.15 6.63
C ARG A 47 -2.83 0.10 6.57
N TYR A 48 -2.15 -0.39 5.52
CA TYR A 48 -0.77 -0.03 5.27
C TYR A 48 -0.46 0.24 3.80
N PHE A 49 0.44 1.20 3.55
CA PHE A 49 1.00 1.48 2.23
C PHE A 49 2.37 0.83 2.05
N PHE A 50 2.49 -0.03 1.05
CA PHE A 50 3.80 -0.53 0.62
C PHE A 50 4.30 0.28 -0.58
N ASN A 51 5.42 0.96 -0.37
CA ASN A 51 6.08 1.82 -1.34
C ASN A 51 7.61 1.81 -1.13
N ALA A 52 8.13 0.63 -0.79
CA ALA A 52 9.56 0.37 -0.75
C ALA A 52 9.98 -0.27 -2.08
N SER A 53 11.14 0.11 -2.60
CA SER A 53 11.71 -0.50 -3.81
C SER A 53 13.09 -1.07 -3.53
N PHE A 54 13.32 -2.28 -4.05
CA PHE A 54 14.57 -3.00 -3.91
C PHE A 54 14.99 -3.55 -5.27
N PRO A 55 16.21 -3.26 -5.76
CA PRO A 55 16.64 -3.67 -7.09
C PRO A 55 16.56 -5.18 -7.37
N ASP A 56 16.63 -6.01 -6.34
CA ASP A 56 16.52 -7.47 -6.41
C ASP A 56 15.08 -7.99 -6.26
N ASN A 57 14.12 -7.10 -5.97
CA ASN A 57 12.69 -7.35 -5.92
C ASN A 57 11.93 -6.45 -6.91
N GLU A 58 12.56 -6.05 -8.02
CA GLU A 58 11.89 -5.37 -9.12
C GLU A 58 11.49 -6.37 -10.23
N VAL A 59 10.36 -6.16 -10.90
CA VAL A 59 9.95 -7.01 -12.05
C VAL A 59 10.85 -6.73 -13.26
N PHE A 60 11.21 -5.46 -13.44
CA PHE A 60 12.19 -4.98 -14.40
C PHE A 60 12.91 -3.79 -13.79
N SER A 61 14.15 -3.53 -14.21
CA SER A 61 14.96 -2.47 -13.63
C SER A 61 14.23 -1.11 -13.66
N GLY A 62 14.10 -0.50 -12.49
CA GLY A 62 13.41 0.77 -12.28
C GLY A 62 11.88 0.65 -12.09
N SER A 63 11.31 -0.55 -12.04
CA SER A 63 9.86 -0.72 -11.84
C SER A 63 9.38 -0.25 -10.46
N GLY A 64 10.29 -0.03 -9.50
CA GLY A 64 9.86 0.35 -8.17
C GLY A 64 9.07 -0.77 -7.46
N ALA A 65 8.25 -0.35 -6.49
CA ALA A 65 7.17 -1.17 -5.97
C ALA A 65 6.16 -1.50 -7.08
N PHE A 66 5.66 -2.72 -7.07
CA PHE A 66 4.66 -3.22 -8.02
C PHE A 66 3.60 -4.07 -7.31
N HIS A 67 2.58 -4.53 -8.04
CA HIS A 67 1.54 -5.40 -7.49
C HIS A 67 2.13 -6.72 -6.99
N ASP A 68 1.88 -7.04 -5.71
CA ASP A 68 2.40 -8.21 -5.00
C ASP A 68 3.88 -8.15 -4.59
N ALA A 69 4.54 -6.99 -4.78
CA ALA A 69 5.96 -6.80 -4.42
C ALA A 69 6.25 -7.01 -2.93
N GLU A 70 5.26 -6.84 -2.06
CA GLU A 70 5.36 -6.93 -0.62
C GLU A 70 5.26 -8.37 -0.10
N ILE A 71 4.66 -9.29 -0.88
CA ILE A 71 4.40 -10.67 -0.46
C ILE A 71 5.68 -11.37 0.04
N PRO A 72 6.82 -11.29 -0.67
CA PRO A 72 8.06 -11.90 -0.18
C PRO A 72 8.52 -11.35 1.18
N PHE A 73 8.26 -10.07 1.47
CA PHE A 73 8.61 -9.44 2.75
C PHE A 73 7.68 -9.88 3.87
N VAL A 74 6.37 -10.02 3.60
CA VAL A 74 5.37 -10.57 4.55
C VAL A 74 5.76 -11.98 4.98
N PHE A 75 6.22 -12.82 4.06
CA PHE A 75 6.59 -14.21 4.33
C PHE A 75 8.07 -14.42 4.68
N GLY A 76 8.90 -13.38 4.59
CA GLY A 76 10.35 -13.51 4.77
C GLY A 76 11.05 -14.36 3.70
N THR A 77 10.45 -14.42 2.51
CA THR A 77 10.92 -15.20 1.34
C THR A 77 11.54 -14.32 0.26
N TYR A 78 11.82 -13.04 0.55
CA TYR A 78 12.58 -12.16 -0.32
C TYR A 78 14.04 -12.66 -0.48
N SER A 79 14.73 -12.18 -1.51
CA SER A 79 16.13 -12.54 -1.73
C SER A 79 16.98 -12.03 -0.56
N GLN A 80 17.63 -12.94 0.16
CA GLN A 80 18.58 -12.56 1.23
C GLN A 80 19.99 -12.32 0.71
N LYS A 81 20.22 -12.57 -0.58
CA LYS A 81 21.53 -12.39 -1.19
C LYS A 81 21.74 -10.90 -1.43
N ASP A 82 22.74 -10.33 -0.76
CA ASP A 82 23.10 -8.91 -0.86
C ASP A 82 21.97 -7.96 -0.40
N ALA A 83 21.00 -8.47 0.37
CA ALA A 83 19.92 -7.69 0.96
C ALA A 83 20.48 -6.59 1.87
N THR A 84 19.92 -5.40 1.72
CA THR A 84 20.23 -4.26 2.55
C THR A 84 19.63 -4.42 3.95
N GLU A 85 20.22 -3.74 4.93
CA GLU A 85 19.65 -3.67 6.28
C GLU A 85 18.21 -3.15 6.27
N PHE A 86 17.90 -2.24 5.34
CA PHE A 86 16.56 -1.71 5.18
C PHE A 86 15.55 -2.77 4.70
N GLU A 87 15.93 -3.67 3.79
CA GLU A 87 15.10 -4.82 3.39
C GLU A 87 14.77 -5.75 4.56
N HIS A 88 15.78 -6.04 5.39
CA HIS A 88 15.58 -6.81 6.61
C HIS A 88 14.57 -6.13 7.54
N GLN A 89 14.67 -4.82 7.73
CA GLN A 89 13.75 -4.06 8.57
C GLN A 89 12.33 -4.03 8.02
N VAL A 90 12.17 -3.90 6.70
CA VAL A 90 10.85 -3.96 6.04
C VAL A 90 10.23 -5.34 6.24
N SER A 91 10.97 -6.43 5.97
CA SER A 91 10.43 -7.79 6.17
C SER A 91 10.06 -8.06 7.62
N GLN A 92 10.93 -7.70 8.58
CA GLN A 92 10.64 -7.88 10.00
C GLN A 92 9.44 -7.04 10.45
N GLY A 93 9.34 -5.79 9.99
CA GLY A 93 8.21 -4.91 10.27
C GLY A 93 6.89 -5.48 9.76
N MET A 94 6.87 -5.99 8.53
CA MET A 94 5.68 -6.63 7.94
C MET A 94 5.32 -7.92 8.66
N GLN A 95 6.27 -8.82 8.89
CA GLN A 95 6.04 -10.07 9.64
C GLN A 95 5.46 -9.80 11.03
N LYS A 96 6.03 -8.81 11.74
CA LYS A 96 5.54 -8.40 13.05
C LYS A 96 4.10 -7.85 12.97
N ALA A 97 3.82 -6.95 12.03
CA ALA A 97 2.49 -6.38 11.83
C ALA A 97 1.42 -7.46 11.59
N TRP A 98 1.72 -8.41 10.70
CA TRP A 98 0.83 -9.52 10.38
C TRP A 98 0.66 -10.47 11.57
N ALA A 99 1.74 -10.81 12.27
CA ALA A 99 1.71 -11.68 13.44
C ALA A 99 0.94 -11.06 14.61
N ASP A 100 1.14 -9.76 14.89
CA ASP A 100 0.44 -9.04 15.96
C ASP A 100 -1.06 -8.97 15.66
N SER A 101 -1.44 -8.66 14.42
CA SER A 101 -2.84 -8.64 13.99
C SER A 101 -3.51 -10.02 14.11
N ALA A 102 -2.80 -11.09 13.75
CA ALA A 102 -3.32 -12.45 13.88
C ALA A 102 -3.45 -12.89 15.35
N LYS A 103 -2.55 -12.41 16.21
CA LYS A 103 -2.52 -12.74 17.64
C LYS A 103 -3.58 -11.99 18.44
N ASP A 104 -3.74 -10.69 18.16
CA ASP A 104 -4.75 -9.83 18.79
C ASP A 104 -5.36 -8.88 17.74
N PRO A 105 -6.45 -9.31 17.08
CA PRO A 105 -7.08 -8.51 16.02
C PRO A 105 -7.78 -7.25 16.54
N ILE A 106 -7.89 -7.03 17.86
CA ILE A 106 -8.47 -5.81 18.43
C ILE A 106 -7.41 -4.73 18.63
N GLN A 107 -6.18 -5.13 18.93
CA GLN A 107 -5.02 -4.24 19.00
C GLN A 107 -4.39 -4.00 17.63
N GLY A 108 -4.48 -4.99 16.74
CA GLY A 108 -4.01 -4.89 15.37
C GLY A 108 -2.48 -4.89 15.25
N PRO A 109 -1.93 -4.28 14.19
CA PRO A 109 -0.54 -4.46 13.78
C PRO A 109 0.48 -3.53 14.46
N GLY A 110 0.05 -2.71 15.42
CA GLY A 110 0.93 -1.81 16.17
C GLY A 110 0.89 -0.34 15.76
N TRP A 111 -0.02 0.06 14.87
CA TRP A 111 -0.32 1.46 14.55
C TRP A 111 -1.81 1.80 14.74
N ASN A 112 -2.13 3.09 14.65
CA ASN A 112 -3.49 3.59 14.78
C ASN A 112 -4.44 3.00 13.72
N ARG A 113 -5.71 2.88 14.10
CA ARG A 113 -6.78 2.36 13.21
C ARG A 113 -7.09 3.37 12.12
N PHE A 114 -7.82 2.94 11.09
CA PHE A 114 -8.44 3.85 10.11
C PHE A 114 -9.09 5.05 10.83
N PRO A 115 -8.82 6.31 10.42
CA PRO A 115 -8.24 6.73 9.13
C PRO A 115 -6.71 6.67 9.00
N ALA A 116 -5.97 6.30 10.04
CA ALA A 116 -4.51 6.21 9.96
C ALA A 116 -4.03 5.08 9.04
N ILE A 117 -2.83 5.25 8.49
CA ILE A 117 -2.14 4.31 7.62
C ILE A 117 -0.72 4.08 8.11
N GLY A 118 -0.29 2.81 8.18
CA GLY A 118 1.12 2.45 8.36
C GLY A 118 1.86 2.49 7.02
N ILE A 119 3.10 2.95 6.97
CA ILE A 119 3.83 3.13 5.71
C ILE A 119 5.15 2.36 5.74
N PHE A 120 5.33 1.47 4.75
CA PHE A 120 6.59 0.83 4.41
C PHE A 120 7.17 1.51 3.17
N ARG A 121 8.11 2.45 3.32
CA ARG A 121 8.71 3.21 2.20
C ARG A 121 10.20 3.41 2.37
N ASP A 122 10.88 3.69 1.26
CA ASP A 122 12.30 4.04 1.26
C ASP A 122 12.58 5.29 2.12
N GLY A 123 13.57 5.22 3.03
CA GLY A 123 14.20 6.39 3.65
C GLY A 123 13.64 6.93 4.98
N GLY A 124 12.95 6.12 5.79
CA GLY A 124 12.61 6.46 7.19
C GLY A 124 13.53 5.74 8.19
N LYS A 125 13.96 6.42 9.27
CA LYS A 125 14.87 5.86 10.29
C LYS A 125 14.32 4.68 11.09
N ASP A 126 13.06 4.33 10.91
CA ASP A 126 12.41 3.15 11.42
C ASP A 126 11.48 2.70 10.29
N GLY A 127 11.41 1.39 10.01
CA GLY A 127 10.66 0.83 8.87
C GLY A 127 9.13 1.04 8.88
N MET A 128 8.62 1.96 9.70
CA MET A 128 7.22 2.35 9.79
C MET A 128 7.10 3.86 10.04
N ASP A 129 6.33 4.53 9.17
CA ASP A 129 5.84 5.90 9.35
C ASP A 129 4.31 5.86 9.44
N GLU A 130 3.71 6.57 10.39
CA GLU A 130 2.24 6.66 10.53
C GLU A 130 1.76 8.00 9.99
N ARG A 131 0.75 7.99 9.12
CA ARG A 131 0.08 9.22 8.68
C ARG A 131 -1.44 9.08 8.65
N GLU A 132 -2.12 10.21 8.67
CA GLU A 132 -3.48 10.31 8.18
C GLU A 132 -3.42 10.77 6.72
N GLU A 133 -3.34 9.82 5.78
CA GLU A 133 -3.48 10.12 4.36
C GLU A 133 -4.88 9.71 3.88
N VAL A 134 -5.65 10.72 3.45
CA VAL A 134 -6.95 10.52 2.81
C VAL A 134 -6.69 10.35 1.31
N VAL A 135 -6.90 9.13 0.80
CA VAL A 135 -6.94 8.89 -0.65
C VAL A 135 -8.30 9.37 -1.15
N GLU A 136 -8.33 10.57 -1.73
CA GLU A 136 -9.54 11.10 -2.40
C GLU A 136 -9.71 10.43 -3.77
N CYS A 137 -10.68 9.52 -3.86
CA CYS A 137 -11.07 8.89 -5.12
C CYS A 137 -11.79 9.86 -6.04
N SER A 138 -11.04 10.68 -6.76
CA SER A 138 -11.58 11.69 -7.66
C SER A 138 -12.16 11.04 -8.93
N GLY A 139 -13.49 11.09 -9.09
CA GLY A 139 -14.15 10.90 -10.39
C GLY A 139 -14.74 9.52 -10.73
N LEU A 140 -15.09 8.69 -9.74
CA LEU A 140 -15.84 7.45 -9.97
C LEU A 140 -17.26 7.54 -9.38
N PRO A 141 -18.30 7.06 -10.10
CA PRO A 141 -19.65 7.04 -9.56
C PRO A 141 -19.73 6.10 -8.36
N ASP A 142 -20.41 6.58 -7.32
CA ASP A 142 -20.73 5.89 -6.08
C ASP A 142 -21.58 4.65 -6.39
N TYR A 143 -20.97 3.46 -6.38
CA TYR A 143 -21.67 2.18 -6.52
C TYR A 143 -21.72 1.49 -5.17
N GLY A 144 -22.94 1.41 -4.62
CA GLY A 144 -23.19 0.89 -3.29
C GLY A 144 -23.09 -0.63 -3.12
N SER A 145 -22.93 -0.97 -1.84
CA SER A 145 -23.29 -2.21 -1.11
C SER A 145 -22.43 -3.49 -1.22
N ALA A 146 -21.80 -3.79 -0.07
CA ALA A 146 -21.74 -5.04 0.71
C ALA A 146 -20.73 -6.15 0.36
N VAL A 147 -19.85 -6.51 1.34
CA VAL A 147 -19.59 -7.89 1.85
C VAL A 147 -18.95 -7.80 3.27
N PRO A 148 -19.39 -8.57 4.29
CA PRO A 148 -18.76 -8.59 5.61
C PRO A 148 -17.46 -9.40 5.59
N GLY A 149 -16.36 -8.83 6.08
CA GLY A 149 -15.09 -9.53 6.23
C GLY A 149 -14.02 -8.65 6.87
N PHE A 150 -13.04 -9.29 7.49
CA PHE A 150 -11.80 -8.63 7.93
C PHE A 150 -11.08 -8.05 6.72
N SER A 151 -10.56 -6.82 6.83
CA SER A 151 -9.55 -6.33 5.88
C SER A 151 -8.31 -5.83 6.60
N VAL A 152 -7.24 -6.60 6.43
CA VAL A 152 -5.94 -5.99 6.11
C VAL A 152 -6.08 -5.50 4.68
N VAL A 153 -6.14 -4.19 4.52
CA VAL A 153 -6.22 -3.57 3.20
C VAL A 153 -4.80 -3.32 2.70
N LEU A 154 -4.46 -4.03 1.64
CA LEU A 154 -3.19 -4.00 0.92
C LEU A 154 -3.19 -2.79 -0.01
N TYR A 155 -2.16 -1.96 0.00
CA TYR A 155 -2.04 -0.89 -0.98
C TYR A 155 -0.83 -1.14 -1.85
N TYR A 156 -1.00 -0.89 -3.15
CA TYR A 156 0.04 -1.01 -4.16
C TYR A 156 0.32 0.37 -4.76
N SER A 157 1.57 0.72 -4.98
CA SER A 157 1.93 1.76 -5.93
C SER A 157 2.27 1.09 -7.26
N TRP A 158 1.83 1.66 -8.37
CA TRP A 158 2.40 1.38 -9.68
C TRP A 158 3.20 2.61 -10.06
N THR A 159 4.51 2.51 -10.04
CA THR A 159 5.39 3.52 -10.64
C THR A 159 6.17 2.89 -11.77
N VAL A 160 6.24 3.58 -12.89
CA VAL A 160 7.26 3.39 -13.93
C VAL A 160 8.18 4.61 -13.88
#